data_AF-A0A2S6FPT0-F1
#
_entry.id   AF-A0A2S6FPT0-F1
#
_cell.length_a   1.000
_cell.length_b   1.000
_cell.length_c   1.000
_cell.angle_alpha   90.00
_cell.angle_beta   90.00
_cell.angle_gamma   90.00
#
_symmetry.space_group_name_H-M   'P 1'
#
loop_
_entity.id
_entity.type
_entity.pdbx_description
1 polymer ?
#
loop_
_entity_poly.entity_id
_entity_poly.type
_entity_poly.pdbx_seq_one_letter_code
_entity_poly.pdbx_strand_id
1 'polypeptide(L)'
;MSTLIYLGLGSNQDRDHHLGLAWDFLAALLVDVQCSPVYSSVAAGCVGDDFFNVVLSGRTDLTLDQLSDVLKRFEARYARGLAPRIVLPVDIDILLYGDFVGVYEHGVLPRSDLIDRPYVMMPLAVLAPDGVHPVTGKTYKATWLEFERDMPAEQKPVLVASDVLTLQAAEADDFVMAQTLKSIRLRQGLTQRKLAEKARVTHSSISVIEKNQASPGVNTLGKILSALSTSLPEFFAEIERGRAEVKTKKRILEF
;
A
#
# COMPACT_ATOMS: atom_id res chain seq x y z
N MET A 1 6.62 28.34 10.58
CA MET A 1 5.25 27.96 10.19
C MET A 1 5.40 26.67 9.42
N SER A 2 4.67 25.61 9.79
CA SER A 2 4.75 24.35 9.08
C SER A 2 4.19 24.50 7.66
N THR A 3 4.89 23.98 6.66
CA THR A 3 4.54 24.07 5.24
C THR A 3 3.71 22.86 4.85
N LEU A 4 2.58 23.09 4.19
CA LEU A 4 1.76 22.01 3.62
C LEU A 4 2.49 21.42 2.40
N ILE A 5 2.61 20.10 2.34
CA ILE A 5 3.24 19.38 1.25
C ILE A 5 2.30 18.30 0.72
N TYR A 6 2.53 17.90 -0.53
CA TYR A 6 1.89 16.73 -1.13
C TYR A 6 2.96 15.80 -1.68
N LEU A 7 2.89 14.53 -1.31
CA LEU A 7 3.81 13.47 -1.72
C LEU A 7 3.05 12.42 -2.53
N GLY A 8 3.64 11.94 -3.62
CA GLY A 8 3.15 10.81 -4.38
C GLY A 8 3.94 9.57 -3.98
N LEU A 9 3.23 8.50 -3.63
CA LEU A 9 3.80 7.21 -3.30
C LEU A 9 3.40 6.19 -4.36
N GLY A 10 4.35 5.38 -4.82
CA GLY A 10 4.13 4.32 -5.80
C GLY A 10 4.90 3.06 -5.48
N SER A 11 4.30 1.88 -5.59
CA SER A 11 5.01 0.60 -5.50
C SER A 11 4.39 -0.45 -6.41
N ASN A 12 5.21 -1.32 -7.00
CA ASN A 12 4.77 -2.45 -7.84
C ASN A 12 5.24 -3.84 -7.36
N GLN A 13 5.94 -3.91 -6.24
CA GLN A 13 6.44 -5.17 -5.65
C GLN A 13 6.12 -5.15 -4.17
N ASP A 14 5.54 -6.22 -3.63
CA ASP A 14 5.14 -6.30 -2.21
C ASP A 14 4.49 -4.99 -1.72
N ARG A 15 3.53 -4.52 -2.54
CA ARG A 15 3.07 -3.13 -2.61
C ARG A 15 2.44 -2.68 -1.30
N ASP A 16 1.70 -3.59 -0.68
CA ASP A 16 1.01 -3.41 0.59
C ASP A 16 2.03 -3.15 1.71
N HIS A 17 3.04 -4.01 1.78
CA HIS A 17 4.12 -3.92 2.75
C HIS A 17 4.94 -2.63 2.58
N HIS A 18 5.37 -2.33 1.35
CA HIS A 18 6.23 -1.17 1.10
C HIS A 18 5.51 0.17 1.23
N LEU A 19 4.25 0.27 0.79
CA LEU A 19 3.43 1.45 1.07
C LEU A 19 3.18 1.60 2.58
N GLY A 20 3.02 0.49 3.29
CA GLY A 20 2.93 0.49 4.75
C GLY A 20 4.18 1.05 5.44
N LEU A 21 5.38 0.61 5.03
CA LEU A 21 6.64 1.15 5.55
C LEU A 21 6.81 2.64 5.25
N ALA A 22 6.44 3.07 4.04
CA ALA A 22 6.48 4.46 3.66
C ALA A 22 5.50 5.30 4.50
N TRP A 23 4.30 4.78 4.76
CA TRP A 23 3.32 5.41 5.64
C TRP A 23 3.86 5.59 7.07
N ASP A 24 4.38 4.53 7.70
CA ASP A 24 4.89 4.61 9.07
C ASP A 24 6.04 5.63 9.19
N PHE A 25 6.92 5.66 8.19
CA PHE A 25 8.00 6.64 8.12
C PHE A 25 7.49 8.08 7.96
N LEU A 26 6.59 8.33 7.02
CA LEU A 26 6.05 9.67 6.75
C LEU A 26 5.17 10.18 7.88
N ALA A 27 4.38 9.30 8.50
CA ALA A 27 3.55 9.61 9.67
C ALA A 27 4.39 10.01 10.89
N ALA A 28 5.61 9.48 11.02
CA ALA A 28 6.57 9.90 12.04
C ALA A 28 7.29 11.21 11.69
N LEU A 29 7.42 11.54 10.40
CA LEU A 29 8.14 12.72 9.91
C LEU A 29 7.27 13.98 9.83
N LEU A 30 5.98 13.82 9.58
CA LEU A 30 5.04 14.90 9.23
C LEU A 30 3.95 15.06 10.29
N VAL A 31 3.29 16.22 10.27
CA VAL A 31 2.13 16.54 11.12
C VAL A 31 0.87 16.63 10.25
N ASP A 32 -0.30 16.36 10.83
CA ASP A 32 -1.60 16.41 10.14
C ASP A 32 -1.66 15.56 8.87
N VAL A 33 -1.10 14.35 8.96
CA VAL A 33 -0.96 13.45 7.81
C VAL A 33 -2.30 12.89 7.38
N GLN A 34 -2.59 12.98 6.09
CA GLN A 34 -3.73 12.36 5.43
C GLN A 34 -3.29 11.69 4.14
N CYS A 35 -4.01 10.69 3.68
CA CYS A 35 -3.78 10.10 2.37
C CYS A 35 -5.07 9.98 1.57
N SER A 36 -4.92 9.96 0.26
CA SER A 36 -5.96 9.52 -0.66
C SER A 36 -6.26 8.03 -0.44
N PRO A 37 -7.35 7.53 -1.06
CA PRO A 37 -7.47 6.10 -1.34
C PRO A 37 -6.29 5.56 -2.14
N VAL A 38 -6.14 4.23 -2.11
CA VAL A 38 -5.12 3.50 -2.88
C VAL A 38 -5.69 3.14 -4.24
N TYR A 39 -4.95 3.45 -5.30
CA TYR A 39 -5.35 3.16 -6.68
C TYR A 39 -4.35 2.28 -7.41
N SER A 40 -4.84 1.30 -8.16
CA SER A 40 -4.05 0.47 -9.07
C SER A 40 -3.93 1.14 -10.43
N SER A 41 -2.74 1.08 -11.04
CA SER A 41 -2.49 1.49 -12.43
C SER A 41 -1.54 0.51 -13.11
N VAL A 42 -1.77 0.25 -14.40
CA VAL A 42 -0.91 -0.64 -15.20
C VAL A 42 0.54 -0.14 -15.17
N ALA A 43 1.49 -1.06 -14.98
CA ALA A 43 2.91 -0.76 -15.11
C ALA A 43 3.23 -0.37 -16.56
N ALA A 44 3.43 0.92 -16.82
CA ALA A 44 3.72 1.42 -18.15
C ALA A 44 5.07 0.85 -18.65
N GLY A 45 5.02 -0.11 -19.58
CA GLY A 45 6.21 -0.64 -20.26
C GLY A 45 7.07 -1.63 -19.45
N CYS A 46 6.63 -2.08 -18.27
CA CYS A 46 7.35 -3.07 -17.46
C CYS A 46 6.58 -4.40 -17.38
N VAL A 47 7.31 -5.51 -17.36
CA VAL A 47 6.75 -6.82 -16.96
C VAL A 47 6.71 -6.87 -15.44
N GLY A 48 5.52 -6.94 -14.86
CA GLY A 48 5.32 -6.98 -13.41
C GLY A 48 3.87 -6.75 -13.02
N ASP A 49 3.60 -6.76 -11.72
CA ASP A 49 2.29 -6.39 -11.18
C ASP A 49 2.01 -4.89 -11.40
N ASP A 50 0.73 -4.52 -11.37
CA ASP A 50 0.30 -3.12 -11.40
C ASP A 50 0.94 -2.29 -10.29
N PHE A 51 1.05 -0.98 -10.46
CA PHE A 51 1.45 -0.07 -9.39
C PHE A 51 0.28 0.25 -8.47
N PHE A 52 0.51 0.24 -7.16
CA PHE A 52 -0.35 0.92 -6.20
C PHE A 52 0.16 2.33 -5.98
N ASN A 53 -0.72 3.31 -6.17
CA ASN A 53 -0.43 4.72 -6.09
C ASN A 53 -1.30 5.38 -5.01
N VAL A 54 -0.68 6.26 -4.24
CA VAL A 54 -1.30 7.04 -3.16
C VAL A 54 -0.74 8.44 -3.19
N VAL A 55 -1.58 9.44 -2.91
CA VAL A 55 -1.12 10.79 -2.59
C VAL A 55 -1.29 11.02 -1.10
N LEU A 56 -0.24 11.51 -0.45
CA LEU A 56 -0.23 11.89 0.95
C LEU A 56 -0.11 13.41 1.08
N SER A 57 -0.86 14.00 1.99
CA SER A 57 -0.66 15.37 2.43
C SER A 57 -0.17 15.39 3.87
N GLY A 58 0.59 16.42 4.21
CA GLY A 58 1.08 16.62 5.57
C GLY A 58 1.75 17.97 5.71
N ARG A 59 2.10 18.33 6.93
CA ARG A 59 2.81 19.56 7.25
C ARG A 59 4.21 19.25 7.76
N THR A 60 5.19 20.05 7.34
CA THR A 60 6.59 19.90 7.77
C THR A 60 7.25 21.25 8.07
N ASP A 61 8.17 21.25 9.02
CA ASP A 61 9.07 22.39 9.27
C ASP A 61 10.43 22.20 8.57
N LEU A 62 10.67 21.05 7.94
CA LEU A 62 11.87 20.81 7.13
C LEU A 62 11.85 21.69 5.89
N THR A 63 13.00 22.22 5.50
CA THR A 63 13.15 22.86 4.19
C THR A 63 12.96 21.85 3.06
N LEU A 64 12.71 22.33 1.84
CA LEU A 64 12.55 21.47 0.66
C LEU A 64 13.76 20.53 0.45
N ASP A 65 14.97 21.05 0.58
CA ASP A 65 16.20 20.25 0.42
C ASP A 65 16.33 19.21 1.55
N GLN A 66 16.04 19.59 2.80
CA GLN A 66 16.05 18.67 3.94
C GLN A 66 15.03 17.55 3.77
N LEU A 67 13.82 17.88 3.32
CA LEU A 67 12.77 16.91 3.04
C LEU A 67 13.23 15.94 1.96
N SER A 68 13.71 16.46 0.82
CA SER A 68 14.18 15.63 -0.30
C SER A 68 15.29 14.67 0.11
N ASP A 69 16.27 15.16 0.88
CA ASP A 69 17.36 14.34 1.41
C ASP A 69 16.86 13.23 2.35
N VAL A 70 15.89 13.53 3.22
CA VAL A 70 15.30 12.55 4.14
C VAL A 70 14.55 11.47 3.36
N LEU A 71 13.77 11.84 2.35
CA LEU A 71 13.03 10.89 1.50
C LEU A 71 13.99 9.97 0.72
N LYS A 72 15.00 10.54 0.05
CA LYS A 72 16.00 9.75 -0.69
C LYS A 72 16.77 8.79 0.20
N ARG A 73 17.09 9.20 1.44
CA ARG A 73 17.72 8.30 2.42
C ARG A 73 16.82 7.15 2.82
N PHE A 74 15.51 7.35 2.86
CA PHE A 74 14.53 6.30 3.15
C PHE A 74 14.42 5.32 1.97
N GLU A 75 14.25 5.80 0.74
CA GLU A 75 14.21 4.95 -0.48
C GLU A 75 15.49 4.12 -0.61
N ALA A 76 16.63 4.70 -0.24
CA ALA A 76 17.93 4.04 -0.29
C ALA A 76 18.22 3.12 0.91
N ARG A 77 17.27 2.93 1.83
CA ARG A 77 17.44 2.14 3.07
C ARG A 77 16.80 0.75 2.96
N TYR A 78 17.54 -0.23 2.45
CA TYR A 78 17.55 -1.61 2.95
C TYR A 78 19.00 -2.14 2.90
N ALA A 79 19.74 -1.99 3.99
CA ALA A 79 20.99 -2.71 4.20
C ALA A 79 21.21 -2.88 5.71
N ARG A 80 20.59 -3.89 6.31
CA ARG A 80 21.11 -4.49 7.56
C ARG A 80 21.72 -5.84 7.20
N GLY A 81 23.05 -5.86 7.14
CA GLY A 81 23.87 -7.08 6.97
C GLY A 81 24.38 -7.30 5.56
N LEU A 82 25.63 -6.91 5.30
CA LEU A 82 26.62 -7.37 4.29
C LEU A 82 26.20 -7.65 2.82
N ALA A 83 24.93 -7.51 2.45
CA ALA A 83 24.39 -7.68 1.11
C ALA A 83 24.46 -6.36 0.31
N PRO A 84 24.43 -6.39 -1.03
CA PRO A 84 24.36 -5.17 -1.85
C PRO A 84 23.17 -4.33 -1.41
N ARG A 85 23.34 -3.00 -1.45
CA ARG A 85 22.32 -1.99 -1.08
C ARG A 85 21.00 -2.34 -1.78
N ILE A 86 20.01 -2.80 -1.02
CA ILE A 86 18.66 -3.03 -1.55
C ILE A 86 17.98 -1.65 -1.53
N VAL A 87 17.52 -1.23 -2.70
CA VAL A 87 16.65 -0.06 -2.85
C VAL A 87 15.24 -0.52 -2.50
N LEU A 88 14.55 0.21 -1.63
CA LEU A 88 13.16 -0.08 -1.32
C LEU A 88 12.35 0.13 -2.61
N PRO A 89 11.54 -0.83 -3.08
CA PRO A 89 10.76 -0.66 -4.31
C PRO A 89 9.47 0.12 -4.02
N VAL A 90 9.64 1.29 -3.39
CA VAL A 90 8.64 2.34 -3.26
C VAL A 90 9.28 3.65 -3.73
N ASP A 91 8.59 4.35 -4.60
CA ASP A 91 8.97 5.68 -5.07
C ASP A 91 8.19 6.70 -4.24
N ILE A 92 8.89 7.69 -3.67
CA ILE A 92 8.30 8.81 -2.92
C ILE A 92 8.70 10.12 -3.58
N ASP A 93 7.77 10.70 -4.33
CA ASP A 93 8.00 11.94 -5.05
C ASP A 93 7.36 13.14 -4.36
N ILE A 94 8.11 14.24 -4.24
CA ILE A 94 7.54 15.52 -3.81
C ILE A 94 6.73 16.10 -4.98
N LEU A 95 5.42 16.24 -4.80
CA LEU A 95 4.52 16.77 -5.81
C LEU A 95 4.40 18.30 -5.70
N LEU A 96 4.19 18.79 -4.47
CA LEU A 96 4.07 20.21 -4.14
C LEU A 96 4.69 20.49 -2.76
N TYR A 97 5.23 21.70 -2.60
CA TYR A 97 5.79 22.20 -1.34
C TYR A 97 5.31 23.64 -1.09
N GLY A 98 4.25 23.80 -0.30
CA GLY A 98 3.57 25.08 -0.13
C GLY A 98 3.23 25.72 -1.47
N ASP A 99 3.57 27.01 -1.61
CA ASP A 99 3.42 27.78 -2.84
C ASP A 99 4.72 27.86 -3.65
N PHE A 100 5.73 27.03 -3.34
CA PHE A 100 7.01 27.07 -4.05
C PHE A 100 6.85 26.64 -5.51
N VAL A 101 7.33 27.50 -6.41
CA VAL A 101 7.40 27.26 -7.85
C VAL A 101 8.82 27.53 -8.31
N GLY A 102 9.51 26.52 -8.82
CA GLY A 102 10.87 26.68 -9.31
C GLY A 102 11.71 25.41 -9.29
N VAL A 103 12.99 25.59 -9.60
CA VAL A 103 14.01 24.53 -9.55
C VAL A 103 14.58 24.48 -8.13
N TYR A 104 14.81 23.27 -7.63
CA TYR A 104 15.53 22.99 -6.39
C TYR A 104 16.63 21.94 -6.67
N GLU A 105 17.44 21.60 -5.68
CA GLU A 105 18.63 20.75 -5.86
C GLU A 105 18.31 19.43 -6.60
N HIS A 106 17.12 18.86 -6.36
CA HIS A 106 16.76 17.53 -6.84
C HIS A 106 15.64 17.52 -7.89
N GLY A 107 15.22 18.67 -8.43
CA GLY A 107 14.19 18.72 -9.47
C GLY A 107 13.48 20.07 -9.62
N VAL A 108 12.22 20.01 -10.07
CA VAL A 108 11.35 21.18 -10.26
C VAL A 108 10.03 20.95 -9.54
N LEU A 109 9.51 22.00 -8.89
CA LEU A 109 8.19 22.01 -8.26
C LEU A 109 7.28 23.12 -8.81
N PRO A 110 5.95 22.90 -8.88
CA PRO A 110 5.28 21.62 -8.74
C PRO A 110 5.82 20.59 -9.73
N ARG A 111 5.76 19.30 -9.36
CA ARG A 111 6.32 18.24 -10.20
C ARG A 111 5.78 18.37 -11.62
N SER A 112 6.66 18.40 -12.61
CA SER A 112 6.33 18.83 -13.98
C SER A 112 5.25 17.99 -14.67
N ASP A 113 5.19 16.70 -14.35
CA ASP A 113 4.25 15.74 -14.91
C ASP A 113 3.05 15.46 -13.99
N LEU A 114 2.89 16.24 -12.92
CA LEU A 114 1.76 16.15 -11.99
C LEU A 114 0.43 16.21 -12.74
N ILE A 115 0.36 17.14 -13.69
CA ILE A 115 -0.80 17.37 -14.54
C ILE A 115 -0.78 16.54 -15.82
N ASP A 116 0.01 15.48 -15.91
CA ASP A 116 0.04 14.54 -17.05
C ASP A 116 -0.12 13.08 -16.62
N ARG A 117 -0.16 12.82 -15.31
CA ARG A 117 -0.20 11.46 -14.72
C ARG A 117 -1.53 11.20 -14.02
N PRO A 118 -2.45 10.43 -14.63
CA PRO A 118 -3.77 10.13 -14.06
C PRO A 118 -3.71 9.50 -12.67
N TYR A 119 -2.78 8.57 -12.46
CA TYR A 119 -2.56 7.85 -11.20
C TYR A 119 -1.96 8.73 -10.09
N VAL A 120 -1.57 9.97 -10.39
CA VAL A 120 -1.19 10.99 -9.39
C VAL A 120 -2.28 12.04 -9.24
N MET A 121 -2.82 12.54 -10.35
CA MET A 121 -3.84 13.59 -10.36
C MET A 121 -5.16 13.13 -9.73
N MET A 122 -5.62 11.91 -10.02
CA MET A 122 -6.87 11.39 -9.43
C MET A 122 -6.79 11.30 -7.90
N PRO A 123 -5.79 10.63 -7.29
CA PRO A 123 -5.70 10.59 -5.84
C PRO A 123 -5.51 11.98 -5.22
N LEU A 124 -4.75 12.89 -5.86
CA LEU A 124 -4.62 14.27 -5.39
C LEU A 124 -5.96 15.02 -5.41
N ALA A 125 -6.75 14.89 -6.47
CA ALA A 125 -8.05 15.53 -6.61
C ALA A 125 -9.09 14.98 -5.63
N VAL A 126 -8.97 13.71 -5.21
CA VAL A 126 -9.81 13.13 -4.16
C VAL A 126 -9.41 13.64 -2.78
N LEU A 127 -8.10 13.73 -2.50
CA LEU A 127 -7.59 14.18 -1.21
C LEU A 127 -7.81 15.68 -0.98
N ALA A 128 -7.57 16.50 -1.99
CA ALA A 128 -7.61 17.97 -1.90
C ALA A 128 -8.37 18.59 -3.09
N PRO A 129 -9.68 18.34 -3.24
CA PRO A 129 -10.44 18.72 -4.45
C PRO A 129 -10.38 20.22 -4.76
N ASP A 130 -10.41 21.05 -3.71
CA ASP A 130 -10.41 22.51 -3.82
C ASP A 130 -8.99 23.12 -3.77
N GLY A 131 -7.96 22.28 -3.62
CA GLY A 131 -6.56 22.70 -3.69
C GLY A 131 -6.22 23.26 -5.06
N VAL A 132 -5.48 24.37 -5.10
CA VAL A 132 -5.17 25.09 -6.34
C VAL A 132 -3.73 24.82 -6.76
N HIS A 133 -3.53 24.44 -8.01
CA HIS A 133 -2.19 24.28 -8.56
C HIS A 133 -1.52 25.65 -8.75
N PRO A 134 -0.33 25.92 -8.18
CA PRO A 134 0.22 27.27 -8.09
C PRO A 134 0.63 27.87 -9.45
N VAL A 135 0.88 27.01 -10.46
CA VAL A 135 1.21 27.47 -11.83
C VAL A 135 -0.02 27.68 -12.71
N THR A 136 -0.99 26.75 -12.71
CA THR A 136 -2.13 26.79 -13.65
C THR A 136 -3.32 27.56 -13.07
N GLY A 137 -3.38 27.76 -11.75
CA GLY A 137 -4.51 28.38 -11.05
C GLY A 137 -5.78 27.53 -11.03
N LYS A 138 -5.75 26.30 -11.55
CA LYS A 138 -6.89 25.38 -11.55
C LYS A 138 -6.94 24.58 -10.25
N THR A 139 -8.15 24.22 -9.82
CA THR A 139 -8.30 23.27 -8.72
C THR A 139 -7.94 21.86 -9.18
N TYR A 140 -7.42 21.02 -8.29
CA TYR A 140 -7.08 19.63 -8.63
C TYR A 140 -8.30 18.86 -9.13
N LYS A 141 -9.49 19.12 -8.58
CA LYS A 141 -10.75 18.56 -9.09
C LYS A 141 -11.04 19.00 -10.53
N ALA A 142 -10.88 20.27 -10.86
CA ALA A 142 -11.09 20.75 -12.23
C ALA A 142 -10.09 20.12 -13.20
N THR A 143 -8.81 20.04 -12.80
CA THR A 143 -7.77 19.37 -13.59
C THR A 143 -8.09 17.89 -13.82
N TRP A 144 -8.54 17.16 -12.79
CA TRP A 144 -8.96 15.77 -12.95
C TRP A 144 -10.15 15.60 -13.90
N LEU A 145 -11.17 16.45 -13.82
CA LEU A 145 -12.33 16.36 -14.71
C LEU A 145 -11.96 16.61 -16.19
N GLU A 146 -10.97 17.48 -16.44
CA GLU A 146 -10.41 17.66 -17.78
C GLU A 146 -9.69 16.40 -18.26
N PHE A 147 -8.89 15.77 -17.38
CA PHE A 147 -8.24 14.48 -17.65
C PHE A 147 -9.25 13.38 -18.00
N GLU A 148 -10.24 13.21 -17.14
CA GLU A 148 -11.16 12.08 -17.21
C GLU A 148 -12.03 12.10 -18.47
N ARG A 149 -12.37 13.30 -18.96
CA ARG A 149 -13.24 13.48 -20.12
C ARG A 149 -12.71 12.80 -21.38
N ASP A 150 -11.39 12.86 -21.58
CA ASP A 150 -10.74 12.44 -22.83
C ASP A 150 -9.96 11.11 -22.65
N MET A 151 -10.07 10.47 -21.48
CA MET A 151 -9.28 9.29 -21.09
C MET A 151 -10.02 7.95 -21.35
N PRO A 152 -9.37 6.98 -22.02
CA PRO A 152 -9.88 5.61 -22.14
C PRO A 152 -10.12 4.94 -20.78
N ALA A 153 -11.14 4.11 -20.67
CA ALA A 153 -11.51 3.45 -19.41
C ALA A 153 -10.37 2.59 -18.84
N GLU A 154 -9.56 1.98 -19.71
CA GLU A 154 -8.45 1.10 -19.35
C GLU A 154 -7.25 1.85 -18.75
N GLN A 155 -7.18 3.16 -18.94
CA GLN A 155 -6.13 4.01 -18.37
C GLN A 155 -6.55 4.66 -17.04
N LYS A 156 -7.81 4.49 -16.64
CA LYS A 156 -8.32 5.06 -15.39
C LYS A 156 -7.75 4.29 -14.19
N PRO A 157 -7.24 4.99 -13.16
CA PRO A 157 -6.83 4.34 -11.93
C PRO A 157 -8.00 3.58 -11.28
N VAL A 158 -7.76 2.36 -10.84
CA VAL A 158 -8.78 1.48 -10.24
C VAL A 158 -8.66 1.54 -8.72
N LEU A 159 -9.76 1.84 -8.02
CA LEU A 159 -9.78 1.88 -6.56
C LEU A 159 -9.46 0.50 -5.96
N VAL A 160 -8.48 0.44 -5.05
CA VAL A 160 -8.03 -0.79 -4.36
C VAL A 160 -8.47 -0.78 -2.89
N ALA A 161 -8.21 0.31 -2.17
CA ALA A 161 -8.52 0.45 -0.75
C ALA A 161 -8.85 1.91 -0.42
N SER A 162 -9.60 2.16 0.66
CA SER A 162 -9.98 3.52 1.08
C SER A 162 -8.80 4.37 1.58
N ASP A 163 -7.73 3.73 2.04
CA ASP A 163 -6.51 4.33 2.58
C ASP A 163 -5.43 3.24 2.78
N VAL A 164 -4.21 3.64 3.13
CA VAL A 164 -3.06 2.73 3.35
C VAL A 164 -3.25 1.83 4.57
N LEU A 165 -3.89 2.33 5.64
CA LEU A 165 -4.11 1.54 6.85
C LEU A 165 -5.08 0.38 6.60
N THR A 166 -6.09 0.61 5.78
CA THR A 166 -7.07 -0.40 5.35
C THR A 166 -6.39 -1.45 4.47
N LEU A 167 -5.46 -1.04 3.59
CA LEU A 167 -4.64 -1.96 2.81
C LEU A 167 -3.78 -2.86 3.72
N GLN A 168 -3.08 -2.28 4.69
CA GLN A 168 -2.25 -3.02 5.65
C GLN A 168 -3.09 -3.95 6.55
N ALA A 169 -4.30 -3.52 6.94
CA ALA A 169 -5.20 -4.35 7.74
C ALA A 169 -5.68 -5.57 6.95
N ALA A 170 -5.99 -5.43 5.66
CA ALA A 170 -6.37 -6.54 4.80
C ALA A 170 -5.22 -7.55 4.62
N GLU A 171 -3.99 -7.07 4.42
CA GLU A 171 -2.80 -7.94 4.34
C GLU A 171 -2.54 -8.67 5.66
N ALA A 172 -2.64 -7.96 6.79
CA ALA A 172 -2.51 -8.55 8.11
C ALA A 172 -3.61 -9.61 8.36
N ASP A 173 -4.83 -9.37 7.87
CA ASP A 173 -5.94 -10.31 7.96
C ASP A 173 -5.68 -11.56 7.14
N ASP A 174 -5.18 -11.42 5.91
CA ASP A 174 -4.83 -12.55 5.06
C ASP A 174 -3.69 -13.38 5.66
N PHE A 175 -2.68 -12.72 6.21
CA PHE A 175 -1.60 -13.38 6.93
C PHE A 175 -2.09 -14.15 8.16
N VAL A 176 -2.90 -13.51 9.01
CA VAL A 176 -3.46 -14.14 10.22
C VAL A 176 -4.39 -15.29 9.82
N MET A 177 -5.21 -15.12 8.77
CA MET A 177 -6.04 -16.18 8.21
C MET A 177 -5.20 -17.38 7.77
N ALA A 178 -4.15 -17.16 6.99
CA ALA A 178 -3.24 -18.20 6.52
C ALA A 178 -2.57 -18.96 7.68
N GLN A 179 -2.06 -18.23 8.70
CA GLN A 179 -1.47 -18.85 9.88
C GLN A 179 -2.50 -19.60 10.73
N THR A 180 -3.73 -19.09 10.82
CA THR A 180 -4.82 -19.73 11.56
C THR A 180 -5.21 -21.06 10.89
N LEU A 181 -5.41 -21.06 9.56
CA LEU A 181 -5.66 -22.30 8.79
C LEU A 181 -4.57 -23.33 8.99
N LYS A 182 -3.30 -22.91 8.87
CA LYS A 182 -2.14 -23.76 9.10
C LYS A 182 -2.12 -24.32 10.52
N SER A 183 -2.43 -23.51 11.53
CA SER A 183 -2.43 -23.91 12.93
C SER A 183 -3.55 -24.92 13.24
N ILE A 184 -4.77 -24.71 12.73
CA ILE A 184 -5.87 -25.68 12.83
C ILE A 184 -5.48 -26.99 12.15
N ARG A 185 -4.93 -26.93 10.92
CA ARG A 185 -4.46 -28.11 10.18
C ARG A 185 -3.44 -28.92 10.98
N LEU A 186 -2.44 -28.26 11.56
CA LEU A 186 -1.39 -28.91 12.33
C LEU A 186 -1.92 -29.51 13.63
N ARG A 187 -2.84 -28.85 14.33
CA ARG A 187 -3.51 -29.40 15.52
C ARG A 187 -4.28 -30.69 15.21
N GLN A 188 -4.75 -30.86 13.98
CA GLN A 188 -5.41 -32.08 13.51
C GLN A 188 -4.45 -33.14 12.95
N GLY A 189 -3.14 -32.90 13.01
CA GLY A 189 -2.13 -33.84 12.48
C GLY A 189 -2.22 -34.04 10.96
N LEU A 190 -2.80 -33.10 10.22
CA LEU A 190 -2.96 -33.21 8.77
C LEU A 190 -1.75 -32.60 8.05
N THR A 191 -1.27 -33.29 7.02
CA THR A 191 -0.36 -32.69 6.04
C THR A 191 -1.15 -31.81 5.07
N GLN A 192 -0.49 -30.89 4.35
CA GLN A 192 -1.15 -30.06 3.33
C GLN A 192 -1.84 -30.93 2.26
N ARG A 193 -1.19 -32.03 1.85
CA ARG A 193 -1.74 -32.98 0.87
C ARG A 193 -3.00 -33.68 1.39
N LYS A 194 -3.00 -34.11 2.65
CA LYS A 194 -4.15 -34.78 3.28
C LYS A 194 -5.32 -33.81 3.50
N LEU A 195 -5.04 -32.55 3.83
CA LEU A 195 -6.06 -31.51 3.88
C LEU A 195 -6.66 -31.24 2.49
N ALA A 196 -5.82 -31.08 1.47
CA ALA A 196 -6.27 -30.84 0.10
C ALA A 196 -7.22 -31.94 -0.40
N GLU A 197 -6.85 -33.21 -0.14
CA GLU A 197 -7.69 -34.37 -0.46
C GLU A 197 -9.04 -34.34 0.26
N LYS A 198 -9.04 -34.12 1.58
CA LYS A 198 -10.28 -34.00 2.38
C LYS A 198 -11.17 -32.84 1.91
N ALA A 199 -10.58 -31.69 1.59
CA ALA A 199 -11.29 -30.49 1.15
C ALA A 199 -11.68 -30.52 -0.34
N ARG A 200 -11.23 -31.53 -1.10
CA ARG A 200 -11.41 -31.61 -2.56
C ARG A 200 -10.92 -30.34 -3.28
N VAL A 201 -9.73 -29.89 -2.90
CA VAL A 201 -8.99 -28.79 -3.53
C VAL A 201 -7.59 -29.26 -3.90
N THR A 202 -6.88 -28.51 -4.73
CA THR A 202 -5.52 -28.90 -5.11
C THR A 202 -4.53 -28.67 -3.97
N HIS A 203 -3.47 -29.48 -3.94
CA HIS A 203 -2.36 -29.26 -3.01
C HIS A 203 -1.71 -27.87 -3.21
N SER A 204 -1.61 -27.42 -4.46
CA SER A 204 -1.09 -26.09 -4.77
C SER A 204 -1.91 -24.99 -4.10
N SER A 205 -3.25 -25.06 -4.13
CA SER A 205 -4.12 -24.09 -3.45
C SER A 205 -3.83 -24.02 -1.95
N ILE A 206 -3.77 -25.15 -1.24
CA ILE A 206 -3.44 -25.15 0.20
C ILE A 206 -2.05 -24.56 0.46
N SER A 207 -1.06 -24.95 -0.36
CA SER A 207 0.31 -24.46 -0.22
C SER A 207 0.41 -22.95 -0.39
N VAL A 208 -0.22 -22.37 -1.42
CA VAL A 208 -0.16 -20.91 -1.64
C VAL A 208 -0.93 -20.13 -0.59
N ILE A 209 -2.08 -20.66 -0.12
CA ILE A 209 -2.86 -20.05 0.97
C ILE A 209 -2.04 -20.00 2.26
N GLU A 210 -1.47 -21.13 2.70
CA GLU A 210 -0.70 -21.16 3.96
C GLU A 210 0.62 -20.40 3.92
N LYS A 211 1.10 -20.06 2.72
CA LYS A 211 2.27 -19.19 2.50
C LYS A 211 1.90 -17.71 2.34
N ASN A 212 0.62 -17.35 2.52
CA ASN A 212 0.10 -16.00 2.29
C ASN A 212 0.34 -15.48 0.86
N GLN A 213 0.33 -16.37 -0.14
CA GLN A 213 0.53 -16.02 -1.55
C GLN A 213 -0.79 -15.87 -2.31
N ALA A 214 -1.89 -16.37 -1.75
CA ALA A 214 -3.23 -16.19 -2.31
C ALA A 214 -4.29 -16.38 -1.23
N SER A 215 -5.34 -15.56 -1.27
CA SER A 215 -6.46 -15.66 -0.35
C SER A 215 -7.55 -16.57 -0.93
N PRO A 216 -8.12 -17.51 -0.15
CA PRO A 216 -9.15 -18.40 -0.66
C PRO A 216 -10.47 -17.64 -0.88
N GLY A 217 -11.09 -17.82 -2.04
CA GLY A 217 -12.48 -17.41 -2.24
C GLY A 217 -13.44 -18.16 -1.28
N VAL A 218 -14.61 -17.58 -1.01
CA VAL A 218 -15.58 -18.06 0.00
C VAL A 218 -15.89 -19.55 -0.10
N ASN A 219 -16.08 -20.07 -1.31
CA ASN A 219 -16.37 -21.50 -1.54
C ASN A 219 -15.16 -22.40 -1.18
N THR A 220 -13.96 -22.00 -1.56
CA THR A 220 -12.72 -22.72 -1.24
C THR A 220 -12.47 -22.70 0.27
N LEU A 221 -12.64 -21.54 0.90
CA LEU A 221 -12.53 -21.41 2.36
C LEU A 221 -13.52 -22.35 3.07
N GLY A 222 -14.80 -22.34 2.67
CA GLY A 222 -15.82 -23.21 3.24
C GLY A 222 -15.47 -24.70 3.15
N LYS A 223 -14.92 -25.16 2.02
CA LYS A 223 -14.44 -26.55 1.85
C LYS A 223 -13.28 -26.88 2.78
N ILE A 224 -12.32 -25.97 2.91
CA ILE A 224 -11.15 -26.13 3.78
C ILE A 224 -11.61 -26.22 5.24
N LEU A 225 -12.46 -25.31 5.70
CA LEU A 225 -12.96 -25.29 7.07
C LEU A 225 -13.78 -26.54 7.40
N SER A 226 -14.64 -26.99 6.46
CA SER A 226 -15.39 -28.24 6.60
C SER A 226 -14.45 -29.46 6.75
N ALA A 227 -13.38 -29.54 5.94
CA ALA A 227 -12.37 -30.60 6.04
C ALA A 227 -11.56 -30.54 7.34
N LEU A 228 -11.40 -29.33 7.90
CA LEU A 228 -10.84 -29.04 9.21
C LEU A 228 -11.88 -29.10 10.33
N SER A 229 -13.08 -29.65 10.11
CA SER A 229 -14.09 -29.80 11.17
C SER A 229 -14.31 -28.55 12.02
N THR A 230 -14.22 -27.37 11.40
CA THR A 230 -14.41 -26.06 12.03
C THR A 230 -15.44 -25.27 11.23
N SER A 231 -16.11 -24.32 11.88
CA SER A 231 -17.08 -23.45 11.25
C SER A 231 -16.48 -22.07 10.91
N LEU A 232 -17.14 -21.32 10.01
CA LEU A 232 -16.76 -19.94 9.71
C LEU A 232 -16.74 -19.04 10.97
N PRO A 233 -17.77 -19.06 11.86
CA PRO A 233 -17.74 -18.25 13.07
C PRO A 233 -16.59 -18.61 14.03
N GLU A 234 -16.34 -19.91 14.25
CA GLU A 234 -15.23 -20.36 15.11
C GLU A 234 -13.87 -19.96 14.54
N PHE A 235 -13.73 -20.07 13.21
CA PHE A 235 -12.53 -19.67 12.49
C PHE A 235 -12.25 -18.17 12.63
N PHE A 236 -13.25 -17.31 12.38
CA PHE A 236 -13.06 -15.86 12.54
C PHE A 236 -12.82 -15.46 14.01
N ALA A 237 -13.42 -16.15 14.98
CA ALA A 237 -13.11 -15.94 16.39
C ALA A 237 -11.65 -16.30 16.73
N GLU A 238 -11.04 -17.29 16.05
CA GLU A 238 -9.60 -17.56 16.16
C GLU A 238 -8.74 -16.48 15.48
N ILE A 239 -9.15 -15.96 14.32
CA ILE A 239 -8.46 -14.85 13.66
C ILE A 239 -8.39 -13.62 14.59
N GLU A 240 -9.50 -13.25 15.24
CA GLU A 240 -9.52 -12.10 16.16
C GLU A 240 -8.57 -12.30 17.35
N ARG A 241 -8.47 -13.52 17.87
CA ARG A 241 -7.47 -13.86 18.91
C ARG A 241 -6.03 -13.73 18.37
N GLY A 242 -5.78 -14.23 17.16
CA GLY A 242 -4.48 -14.13 16.49
C GLY A 242 -4.05 -12.68 16.22
N ARG A 243 -4.98 -11.78 15.84
CA ARG A 243 -4.69 -10.35 15.67
C ARG A 243 -4.12 -9.70 16.93
N ALA A 244 -4.66 -10.03 18.10
CA ALA A 244 -4.21 -9.48 19.39
C ALA A 244 -2.77 -9.89 19.70
N GLU A 245 -2.38 -11.12 19.37
CA GLU A 245 -1.02 -11.63 19.57
C GLU A 245 0.00 -10.98 18.60
N VAL A 246 -0.37 -10.80 17.33
CA VAL A 246 0.49 -10.15 16.32
C VAL A 246 0.71 -8.67 16.65
N LYS A 247 -0.35 -7.94 17.05
CA LYS A 247 -0.24 -6.54 17.50
C LYS A 247 0.68 -6.38 18.71
N THR A 248 0.66 -7.34 19.63
CA THR A 248 1.53 -7.33 20.81
C THR A 248 2.99 -7.58 20.45
N LYS A 249 3.28 -8.49 19.50
CA LYS A 249 4.64 -8.78 19.04
C LYS A 249 5.27 -7.66 18.23
N LYS A 250 4.53 -6.97 17.35
CA LYS A 250 5.05 -5.80 16.61
C LYS A 250 5.51 -4.70 17.58
N ARG A 251 4.74 -4.43 18.64
CA ARG A 251 5.09 -3.47 19.70
C ARG A 251 6.38 -3.77 20.46
N ILE A 252 6.82 -5.03 20.51
CA ILE A 252 8.05 -5.45 21.21
C ILE A 252 9.28 -5.31 20.30
N LEU A 253 9.11 -5.27 18.99
CA LEU A 253 10.20 -5.20 18.00
C LEU A 253 10.53 -3.78 17.53
N GLU A 254 9.80 -2.76 18.02
CA GLU A 254 9.96 -1.33 17.67
C GLU A 254 10.52 -0.50 18.85
N PHE A 255 11.55 -1.02 19.52
CA PHE A 255 12.40 -0.24 20.44
C PHE A 255 13.88 -0.55 20.20
#